data_AF-A0A4R3XLW1-F1
#
_entry.id   AF-A0A4R3XLW1-F1
#
_cell.length_a   1.000
_cell.length_b   1.000
_cell.length_c   1.000
_cell.angle_alpha   90.00
_cell.angle_beta   90.00
_cell.angle_gamma   90.00
#
_symmetry.space_group_name_H-M   'P 1'
#
loop_
_entity.id
_entity.type
_entity.pdbx_description
1 polymer ?
#
loop_
_entity_poly.entity_id
_entity_poly.type
_entity_poly.pdbx_seq_one_letter_code
_entity_poly.pdbx_strand_id
1 'polypeptide(L)'
;MKGLDKLRPLILLVSGLMGAAGVALAAAASHGGDTVFLGSASTMCLAHAPVLLGLYLGHLHFRTATLAALVLGLGTIIFAGDLVSRHYLGDRLFPFAAPTGGTLMMLGWLAVAAGTFLTVRRA
;
A
#
# COMPACT_ATOMS: atom_id res chain seq x y z
N MET A 1 14.99 14.56 -2.64
CA MET A 1 14.85 13.11 -2.41
C MET A 1 15.73 12.54 -1.30
N LYS A 2 16.99 12.98 -1.10
CA LYS A 2 17.86 12.47 -0.02
C LYS A 2 17.21 12.41 1.38
N GLY A 3 16.24 13.29 1.66
CA GLY A 3 15.46 13.25 2.90
C GLY A 3 14.45 12.10 3.00
N LEU A 4 13.86 11.67 1.87
CA LEU A 4 12.91 10.56 1.82
C LEU A 4 13.61 9.21 2.05
N ASP A 5 14.88 9.09 1.67
CA ASP A 5 15.66 7.85 1.84
C ASP A 5 15.79 7.45 3.33
N LYS A 6 15.65 8.41 4.26
CA LYS A 6 15.61 8.13 5.70
C LYS A 6 14.36 7.35 6.13
N LEU A 7 13.29 7.39 5.33
CA LEU A 7 12.02 6.70 5.57
C LEU A 7 12.00 5.27 5.01
N ARG A 8 13.13 4.77 4.48
CA ARG A 8 13.20 3.41 3.92
C ARG A 8 12.89 2.30 4.93
N PRO A 9 13.37 2.33 6.19
CA PRO A 9 13.00 1.31 7.17
C PRO A 9 11.49 1.26 7.42
N LEU A 10 10.80 2.41 7.35
CA LEU A 10 9.35 2.49 7.48
C LEU A 10 8.66 1.73 6.34
N ILE A 11 9.17 1.80 5.10
CA ILE A 11 8.60 1.06 3.97
C ILE A 11 8.66 -0.46 4.23
N LEU A 12 9.80 -0.95 4.73
CA LEU A 12 9.95 -2.37 5.05
C LEU A 12 9.03 -2.81 6.18
N LEU A 13 8.91 -1.99 7.23
CA LEU A 13 7.98 -2.22 8.33
C LEU A 13 6.52 -2.29 7.82
N VAL A 14 6.10 -1.31 7.04
CA VAL A 14 4.74 -1.23 6.47
C VAL A 14 4.48 -2.41 5.54
N SER A 15 5.44 -2.80 4.70
CA SER A 15 5.35 -4.00 3.85
C SER A 15 5.05 -5.25 4.66
N GLY A 16 5.82 -5.49 5.74
CA GLY A 16 5.62 -6.65 6.62
C GLY A 16 4.26 -6.62 7.34
N LEU A 17 3.87 -5.46 7.89
CA LEU A 17 2.59 -5.29 8.56
C LEU A 17 1.41 -5.47 7.60
N MET A 18 1.50 -4.98 6.36
CA MET A 18 0.48 -5.19 5.33
C MET A 18 0.37 -6.66 4.92
N GLY A 19 1.50 -7.39 4.81
CA GLY A 19 1.48 -8.83 4.57
C GLY A 19 0.75 -9.57 5.68
N ALA A 20 1.11 -9.31 6.94
CA ALA A 20 0.47 -9.91 8.10
C ALA A 20 -1.02 -9.56 8.18
N ALA A 21 -1.38 -8.29 8.02
CA ALA A 21 -2.76 -7.83 8.02
C ALA A 21 -3.57 -8.44 6.87
N GLY A 22 -2.99 -8.56 5.68
CA GLY A 22 -3.63 -9.17 4.53
C GLY A 22 -3.99 -10.64 4.78
N VAL A 23 -3.08 -11.42 5.36
CA VAL A 23 -3.35 -12.82 5.75
C VAL A 23 -4.42 -12.89 6.86
N ALA A 24 -4.34 -12.03 7.87
CA ALA A 24 -5.32 -11.98 8.95
C ALA A 24 -6.73 -11.65 8.42
N LEU A 25 -6.84 -10.68 7.51
CA LEU A 25 -8.09 -10.30 6.86
C LEU A 25 -8.63 -11.41 5.95
N ALA A 26 -7.77 -12.15 5.23
CA ALA A 26 -8.18 -13.30 4.44
C ALA A 26 -8.79 -14.39 5.33
N ALA A 27 -8.14 -14.68 6.47
CA ALA A 27 -8.64 -15.64 7.45
C ALA A 27 -9.99 -15.19 8.02
N ALA A 28 -10.11 -13.90 8.39
CA ALA A 28 -11.35 -13.32 8.88
C ALA A 28 -12.49 -13.39 7.86
N ALA A 29 -12.23 -13.05 6.59
CA ALA A 29 -13.19 -13.18 5.50
C ALA A 29 -13.65 -14.63 5.30
N SER A 30 -12.74 -15.60 5.43
CA SER A 30 -13.02 -17.02 5.23
C SER A 30 -13.87 -17.65 6.34
N HIS A 31 -13.69 -17.20 7.59
CA HIS A 31 -14.44 -17.72 8.74
C HIS A 31 -15.71 -16.91 9.02
N GLY A 32 -15.68 -15.59 8.81
CA GLY A 32 -16.80 -14.68 9.07
C GLY A 32 -17.76 -14.50 7.89
N GLY A 33 -17.40 -14.97 6.68
CA GLY A 33 -18.26 -14.95 5.50
C GLY A 33 -18.33 -13.62 4.73
N ASP A 34 -17.66 -12.55 5.19
CA ASP A 34 -17.61 -11.27 4.46
C ASP A 34 -16.43 -11.24 3.47
N THR A 35 -16.72 -11.69 2.24
CA THR A 35 -15.76 -11.64 1.12
C THR A 35 -15.73 -10.28 0.43
N VAL A 36 -16.70 -9.40 0.70
CA VAL A 36 -16.82 -8.10 0.01
C VAL A 36 -15.88 -7.09 0.65
N PHE A 37 -16.02 -6.81 1.94
CA PHE A 37 -15.19 -5.81 2.61
C PHE A 37 -13.85 -6.39 3.06
N LEU A 38 -13.87 -7.43 3.91
CA LEU A 38 -12.64 -8.01 4.44
C LEU A 38 -11.82 -8.71 3.34
N GLY A 39 -12.49 -9.39 2.40
CA GLY A 39 -11.83 -9.99 1.24
C GLY A 39 -11.14 -8.97 0.32
N SER A 40 -11.81 -7.85 0.02
CA SER A 40 -11.19 -6.77 -0.75
C SER A 40 -10.05 -6.10 0.01
N ALA A 41 -10.20 -5.84 1.31
CA ALA A 41 -9.14 -5.26 2.15
C ALA A 41 -7.91 -6.17 2.20
N SER A 42 -8.12 -7.49 2.37
CA SER A 42 -7.07 -8.50 2.32
C SER A 42 -6.32 -8.46 0.98
N THR A 43 -7.06 -8.46 -0.13
CA THR A 43 -6.49 -8.46 -1.48
C THR A 43 -5.63 -7.23 -1.71
N MET A 44 -6.09 -6.04 -1.29
CA MET A 44 -5.32 -4.81 -1.43
C MET A 44 -4.03 -4.84 -0.60
N CYS A 45 -4.09 -5.32 0.65
CA CYS A 45 -2.91 -5.49 1.51
C CYS A 45 -1.90 -6.50 0.92
N LEU A 46 -2.36 -7.68 0.51
CA LEU A 46 -1.52 -8.74 -0.06
C LEU A 46 -0.94 -8.38 -1.42
N ALA A 47 -1.66 -7.61 -2.25
CA ALA A 47 -1.15 -7.15 -3.53
C ALA A 47 -0.03 -6.12 -3.38
N HIS A 48 -0.14 -5.22 -2.39
CA HIS A 48 0.81 -4.11 -2.23
C HIS A 48 1.98 -4.43 -1.29
N ALA A 49 1.84 -5.35 -0.34
CA ALA A 49 2.93 -5.79 0.52
C ALA A 49 4.21 -6.19 -0.24
N PRO A 50 4.18 -7.10 -1.24
CA PRO A 50 5.37 -7.46 -2.02
C PRO A 50 5.86 -6.32 -2.91
N VAL A 51 4.97 -5.43 -3.36
CA VAL A 51 5.36 -4.24 -4.13
C VAL A 51 6.20 -3.30 -3.27
N LEU A 52 5.78 -3.02 -2.03
CA LEU A 52 6.55 -2.19 -1.10
C LEU A 52 7.91 -2.82 -0.77
N LEU A 53 7.97 -4.14 -0.59
CA LEU A 53 9.24 -4.86 -0.43
C LEU A 53 10.14 -4.70 -1.66
N GLY A 54 9.57 -4.89 -2.85
CA GLY A 54 10.27 -4.71 -4.13
C GLY A 54 10.81 -3.29 -4.31
N LEU A 55 10.03 -2.27 -3.96
CA LEU A 55 10.46 -0.86 -4.01
C LEU A 55 11.54 -0.54 -2.97
N TYR A 56 11.47 -1.14 -1.78
CA TYR A 56 12.50 -1.02 -0.75
C TYR A 56 13.85 -1.59 -1.20
N LEU A 57 13.83 -2.78 -1.81
CA LEU A 57 15.02 -3.44 -2.36
C LEU A 57 15.53 -2.71 -3.61
N GLY A 58 14.63 -2.35 -4.52
CA GLY A 58 14.92 -1.74 -5.82
C GLY A 58 15.28 -0.25 -5.77
N HIS A 59 15.31 0.39 -4.60
CA HIS A 59 15.51 1.83 -4.44
C HIS A 59 16.77 2.42 -5.12
N LEU A 60 17.80 1.61 -5.37
CA LEU A 60 19.03 2.03 -6.07
C LEU A 60 18.85 2.16 -7.59
N HIS A 61 17.76 1.63 -8.17
CA HIS A 61 17.57 1.54 -9.62
C HIS A 61 16.85 2.76 -10.19
N PHE A 62 15.90 3.35 -9.47
CA PHE A 62 15.16 4.51 -9.94
C PHE A 62 14.75 5.43 -8.80
N ARG A 63 14.73 6.72 -9.11
CA ARG A 63 14.57 7.78 -8.11
C ARG A 63 13.21 7.80 -7.42
N THR A 64 12.15 7.43 -8.11
CA THR A 64 10.80 7.53 -7.56
C THR A 64 10.44 6.42 -6.57
N ALA A 65 11.30 5.40 -6.37
CA ALA A 65 10.98 4.20 -5.58
C ALA A 65 10.46 4.49 -4.16
N THR A 66 11.16 5.33 -3.40
CA THR A 66 10.78 5.64 -2.01
C THR A 66 9.48 6.45 -1.97
N LEU A 67 9.30 7.42 -2.87
CA LEU A 67 8.06 8.20 -2.94
C LEU A 67 6.88 7.31 -3.33
N ALA A 68 7.04 6.49 -4.36
CA ALA A 68 6.03 5.56 -4.80
C ALA A 68 5.60 4.59 -3.68
N ALA A 69 6.57 4.06 -2.94
CA ALA A 69 6.29 3.17 -1.81
C ALA A 69 5.52 3.85 -0.67
N LEU A 70 5.87 5.09 -0.33
CA LEU A 70 5.16 5.86 0.71
C LEU A 70 3.71 6.15 0.28
N VAL A 71 3.52 6.56 -0.97
CA VAL A 71 2.20 6.88 -1.53
C VAL A 71 1.33 5.63 -1.65
N LEU A 72 1.87 4.51 -2.15
CA LEU A 72 1.19 3.22 -2.21
C LEU A 72 0.82 2.70 -0.82
N GLY A 73 1.78 2.73 0.11
CA GLY A 73 1.56 2.28 1.48
C GLY A 73 0.46 3.07 2.18
N LEU A 74 0.53 4.40 2.12
CA LEU A 74 -0.50 5.26 2.70
C LEU A 74 -1.88 5.04 2.07
N GLY A 75 -1.94 4.97 0.73
CA GLY A 75 -3.18 4.70 0.01
C GLY A 75 -3.81 3.37 0.40
N THR A 76 -2.98 2.32 0.52
CA THR A 76 -3.46 0.98 0.90
C THR A 76 -3.96 0.95 2.34
N ILE A 77 -3.24 1.59 3.28
CA ILE A 77 -3.67 1.68 4.68
C ILE A 77 -5.02 2.38 4.80
N ILE A 78 -5.20 3.52 4.12
CA ILE A 78 -6.46 4.27 4.14
C ILE A 78 -7.59 3.44 3.53
N PHE A 79 -7.35 2.82 2.36
CA PHE A 79 -8.36 2.02 1.68
C PHE A 79 -8.77 0.79 2.48
N ALA A 80 -7.81 -0.01 2.94
CA ALA A 80 -8.07 -1.21 3.74
C ALA A 80 -8.72 -0.84 5.07
N GLY A 81 -8.26 0.24 5.72
CA GLY A 81 -8.87 0.76 6.94
C GLY A 81 -10.34 1.18 6.75
N ASP A 82 -10.69 1.80 5.62
CA ASP A 82 -12.08 2.13 5.29
C ASP A 82 -12.96 0.89 5.17
N LEU A 83 -12.48 -0.16 4.50
CA LEU A 83 -13.23 -1.39 4.33
C LEU A 83 -13.39 -2.16 5.66
N VAL A 84 -12.34 -2.20 6.46
CA VAL A 84 -12.38 -2.80 7.82
C VAL A 84 -13.36 -2.03 8.70
N SER A 85 -13.35 -0.68 8.64
CA SER A 85 -14.32 0.16 9.34
C SER A 85 -15.76 -0.15 8.92
N ARG A 86 -16.02 -0.25 7.61
CA ARG A 86 -17.36 -0.58 7.10
C ARG A 86 -17.86 -1.92 7.59
N HIS A 87 -16.97 -2.91 7.71
CA HIS A 87 -17.33 -4.22 8.23
C HIS A 87 -17.64 -4.18 9.74
N TYR A 88 -16.73 -3.65 10.57
CA TYR A 88 -16.85 -3.76 12.03
C TYR A 88 -17.67 -2.64 12.68
N LEU A 89 -17.66 -1.44 12.10
CA LEU A 89 -18.34 -0.25 12.63
C LEU A 89 -19.62 0.09 11.86
N GLY A 90 -19.86 -0.55 10.72
CA GLY A 90 -21.02 -0.28 9.85
C GLY A 90 -20.94 1.04 9.08
N ASP A 91 -19.83 1.79 9.21
CA ASP A 91 -19.63 3.07 8.54
C ASP A 91 -18.18 3.22 8.02
N ARG A 92 -17.99 4.18 7.12
CA ARG A 92 -16.69 4.56 6.56
C ARG A 92 -15.75 5.11 7.63
N LEU A 93 -14.45 4.91 7.43
CA LEU A 93 -13.42 5.41 8.35
C LEU A 93 -13.44 6.94 8.45
N PHE A 94 -13.66 7.61 7.32
CA PHE A 94 -13.97 9.03 7.20
C PHE A 94 -14.61 9.31 5.83
N PRO A 95 -15.26 10.48 5.59
CA PRO A 95 -15.80 10.83 4.29
C PRO A 95 -14.76 10.72 3.17
N PHE A 96 -15.06 9.94 2.13
CA PHE A 96 -14.17 9.69 0.98
C PHE A 96 -12.87 8.94 1.28
N ALA A 97 -12.79 8.17 2.38
CA ALA A 97 -11.61 7.37 2.69
C ALA A 97 -11.24 6.36 1.58
N ALA A 98 -12.15 5.47 1.16
CA ALA A 98 -11.88 4.56 0.05
C ALA A 98 -11.49 5.27 -1.26
N PRO A 99 -12.20 6.31 -1.74
CA PRO A 99 -11.76 7.10 -2.90
C PRO A 99 -10.35 7.68 -2.74
N THR A 100 -10.05 8.29 -1.59
CA THR A 100 -8.72 8.88 -1.31
C THR A 100 -7.63 7.82 -1.33
N GLY A 101 -7.86 6.69 -0.66
CA GLY A 101 -6.93 5.56 -0.66
C GLY A 101 -6.70 5.01 -2.07
N GLY A 102 -7.76 4.85 -2.85
CA GLY A 102 -7.72 4.44 -4.25
C GLY A 102 -6.90 5.39 -5.13
N THR A 103 -7.16 6.68 -5.04
CA THR A 103 -6.42 7.71 -5.78
C THR A 103 -4.94 7.71 -5.42
N LEU A 104 -4.60 7.60 -4.12
CA LEU A 104 -3.20 7.48 -3.69
C LEU A 104 -2.54 6.23 -4.29
N MET A 105 -3.20 5.07 -4.27
CA MET A 105 -2.64 3.87 -4.90
C MET A 105 -2.39 4.08 -6.40
N MET A 106 -3.34 4.68 -7.13
CA MET A 106 -3.16 5.01 -8.55
C MET A 106 -1.96 5.93 -8.78
N LEU A 107 -1.84 7.02 -8.00
CA LEU A 107 -0.71 7.95 -8.08
C LEU A 107 0.63 7.27 -7.74
N GLY A 108 0.62 6.35 -6.77
CA GLY A 108 1.78 5.55 -6.41
C GLY A 108 2.26 4.66 -7.55
N TRP A 109 1.35 3.97 -8.23
CA TRP A 109 1.66 3.19 -9.44
C TRP A 109 2.14 4.05 -10.60
N LEU A 110 1.55 5.22 -10.81
CA LEU A 110 2.03 6.19 -11.80
C LEU A 110 3.46 6.68 -11.46
N ALA A 111 3.78 6.87 -10.18
CA ALA A 111 5.14 7.21 -9.75
C ALA A 111 6.14 6.07 -9.99
N VAL A 112 5.72 4.80 -9.84
CA VAL A 112 6.54 3.64 -10.26
C VAL A 112 6.80 3.69 -11.77
N ALA A 113 5.76 3.88 -12.59
CA ALA A 113 5.87 3.96 -14.04
C ALA A 113 6.80 5.11 -14.49
N ALA A 114 6.66 6.29 -13.86
CA ALA A 114 7.53 7.44 -14.09
C ALA A 114 9.00 7.19 -13.73
N GLY A 115 9.28 6.18 -12.88
CA GLY A 115 10.64 5.78 -12.50
C GLY A 115 11.50 5.36 -13.70
N THR A 116 10.89 4.86 -14.77
CA THR A 116 11.58 4.48 -16.01
C THR A 116 12.25 5.69 -16.68
N PHE A 117 11.55 6.82 -16.76
CA PHE A 117 12.06 8.06 -17.35
C PHE A 117 13.04 8.80 -16.44
N LEU A 118 12.99 8.53 -15.13
CA LEU A 118 13.79 9.21 -14.10
C LEU A 118 14.94 8.34 -13.57
N THR A 119 15.41 7.38 -14.38
CA THR A 119 16.49 6.44 -14.04
C THR A 119 17.75 7.19 -13.59
N VAL A 120 18.37 6.70 -12.51
CA VAL A 120 19.71 7.17 -12.10
C VAL A 120 20.69 6.69 -13.16
N ARG A 121 21.15 7.61 -14.03
CA ARG A 121 22.22 7.33 -15.00
C ARG A 121 23.43 6.81 -14.22
N ARG A 122 23.70 5.50 -14.30
CA ARG A 122 24.97 4.94 -13.80
C ARG A 122 26.06 5.52 -14.70
N ALA A 123 26.84 6.44 -14.15
CA ALA A 123 28.14 6.82 -14.70
C ALA A 123 29.15 5.71 -14.40
#